data_AF-A0A6J5CDN7-F1
#
_entry.id   AF-A0A6J5CDN7-F1
#
_cell.length_a   1.000
_cell.length_b   1.000
_cell.length_c   1.000
_cell.angle_alpha   90.00
_cell.angle_beta   90.00
_cell.angle_gamma   90.00
#
_symmetry.space_group_name_H-M   'P 1'
#
loop_
_entity.id
_entity.type
_entity.pdbx_description
1 polymer ?
#
loop_
_entity_poly.entity_id
_entity_poly.type
_entity_poly.pdbx_seq_one_letter_code
_entity_poly.pdbx_strand_id
1 'polypeptide(L)'
;MSSPAPKANYSGQLLRLRNEEKFPVVARRLENVIPVGVTSARGWHVFEWTTDFDAGVETRRATEDGEYFTYWLLVREVEDRFLLASTHADIVQQFIIRNRLAKAVEKPLVDVAALVKQTIFPADGEVDNSATPYRLGALYAAVDGFGRSVRTVSLFGDDLGGATMVRTMLEYLNPFRVTLRDIRNDQEVLSISTQGEMNFYYRGAGSLDSVDKALAHIRRGNYIHWRLKHNG
;
A
#
# COMPACT_ATOMS: atom_id res chain seq x y z
N MET A 1 -12.49 9.44 -25.07
CA MET A 1 -12.39 9.85 -23.65
C MET A 1 -12.06 8.60 -22.87
N SER A 2 -10.94 8.57 -22.16
CA SER A 2 -10.56 7.43 -21.31
C SER A 2 -11.47 7.37 -20.09
N SER A 3 -11.90 6.17 -19.72
CA SER A 3 -12.74 5.96 -18.53
C SER A 3 -11.92 6.23 -17.26
N PRO A 4 -12.50 6.84 -16.21
CA PRO A 4 -11.80 6.99 -14.93
C PRO A 4 -11.46 5.61 -14.35
N ALA A 5 -10.35 5.53 -13.60
CA ALA A 5 -9.98 4.30 -12.89
C ALA A 5 -11.17 3.80 -12.02
N PRO A 6 -11.43 2.48 -12.00
CA PRO A 6 -12.60 1.91 -11.33
C PRO A 6 -12.50 2.13 -9.81
N LYS A 7 -13.63 2.46 -9.19
CA LYS A 7 -13.74 2.52 -7.72
C LYS A 7 -13.77 1.10 -7.17
N ALA A 8 -12.73 0.71 -6.43
CA ALA A 8 -12.52 -0.66 -5.98
C ALA A 8 -11.51 -0.72 -4.84
N ASN A 9 -11.30 -1.92 -4.29
CA ASN A 9 -10.09 -2.18 -3.51
C ASN A 9 -8.89 -2.19 -4.45
N TYR A 10 -7.82 -1.52 -4.02
CA TYR A 10 -6.53 -1.52 -4.69
C TYR A 10 -5.49 -2.17 -3.80
N SER A 11 -4.70 -3.05 -4.40
CA SER A 11 -3.49 -3.62 -3.83
C SER A 11 -2.28 -3.00 -4.51
N GLY A 12 -1.28 -2.64 -3.72
CA GLY A 12 -0.10 -1.96 -4.22
C GLY A 12 1.16 -2.27 -3.44
N GLN A 13 2.25 -1.69 -3.91
CA GLN A 13 3.57 -1.85 -3.33
C GLN A 13 4.32 -0.52 -3.31
N LEU A 14 4.92 -0.20 -2.16
CA LEU A 14 5.90 0.88 -2.05
C LEU A 14 7.21 0.44 -2.72
N LEU A 15 7.71 1.32 -3.57
CA LEU A 15 8.86 1.07 -4.42
C LEU A 15 9.74 2.33 -4.52
N ARG A 16 11.01 2.11 -4.85
CA ARG A 16 11.97 3.15 -5.23
C ARG A 16 12.72 2.71 -6.48
N LEU A 17 12.95 3.61 -7.42
CA LEU A 17 13.82 3.33 -8.56
C LEU A 17 15.30 3.52 -8.17
N ARG A 18 16.15 2.56 -8.54
CA ARG A 18 17.58 2.59 -8.22
C ARG A 18 18.34 3.70 -8.96
N ASN A 19 17.90 4.04 -10.16
CA ASN A 19 18.55 4.99 -11.07
C ASN A 19 18.13 6.45 -10.87
N GLU A 20 17.44 6.79 -9.77
CA GLU A 20 16.94 8.15 -9.46
C GLU A 20 15.97 8.74 -10.49
N GLU A 21 15.53 7.96 -11.48
CA GLU A 21 14.49 8.38 -12.38
C GLU A 21 13.13 8.39 -11.67
N LYS A 22 12.25 9.28 -12.12
CA LYS A 22 10.86 9.33 -11.66
C LYS A 22 10.03 8.29 -12.40
N PHE A 23 9.23 7.52 -11.68
CA PHE A 23 8.46 6.42 -12.28
C PHE A 23 7.55 6.88 -13.44
N PRO A 24 6.81 8.00 -13.38
CA PRO A 24 6.00 8.45 -14.52
C PRO A 24 6.80 8.70 -15.80
N VAL A 25 8.09 9.05 -15.70
CA VAL A 25 8.97 9.19 -16.86
C VAL A 25 9.31 7.81 -17.44
N VAL A 26 9.64 6.84 -16.57
CA VAL A 26 9.88 5.45 -16.97
C VAL A 26 8.63 4.85 -17.61
N ALA A 27 7.46 5.00 -16.98
CA ALA A 27 6.19 4.45 -17.43
C ALA A 27 5.81 4.92 -18.84
N ARG A 28 6.08 6.19 -19.20
CA ARG A 28 5.81 6.73 -20.54
C ARG A 28 6.71 6.14 -21.63
N ARG A 29 7.81 5.50 -21.27
CA ARG A 29 8.72 4.80 -22.20
C ARG A 29 8.38 3.32 -22.34
N LEU A 30 7.51 2.78 -21.47
CA LEU A 30 7.11 1.39 -21.53
C LEU A 30 6.10 1.21 -22.65
N GLU A 31 6.35 0.20 -23.48
CA GLU A 31 5.39 -0.24 -24.48
C GLU A 31 4.11 -0.72 -23.78
N ASN A 32 2.95 -0.40 -24.36
CA ASN A 32 1.63 -0.78 -23.85
C ASN A 32 1.21 -0.12 -22.53
N VAL A 33 1.87 0.97 -22.10
CA VAL A 33 1.46 1.78 -20.95
C VAL A 33 1.02 3.16 -21.43
N ILE A 34 -0.25 3.48 -21.22
CA ILE A 34 -0.86 4.73 -21.71
C ILE A 34 -1.24 5.60 -20.51
N PRO A 35 -0.77 6.86 -20.44
CA PRO A 35 -1.23 7.80 -19.43
C PRO A 35 -2.69 8.18 -19.69
N VAL A 36 -3.56 7.92 -18.71
CA VAL A 36 -5.01 8.15 -18.79
C VAL A 36 -5.38 9.53 -18.25
N GLY A 37 -4.63 10.00 -17.26
CA GLY A 37 -4.82 11.31 -16.65
C GLY A 37 -4.09 11.47 -15.32
N VAL A 38 -4.17 12.68 -14.78
CA VAL A 38 -3.78 13.00 -13.40
C VAL A 38 -5.07 13.06 -12.60
N THR A 39 -5.23 12.17 -11.61
CA THR A 39 -6.30 12.37 -10.63
C THR A 39 -5.94 13.61 -9.83
N SER A 40 -6.91 14.48 -9.55
CA SER A 40 -6.75 15.83 -8.98
C SER A 40 -6.10 15.91 -7.58
N ALA A 41 -5.46 14.82 -7.10
CA ALA A 41 -4.69 14.74 -5.87
C ALA A 41 -3.18 14.88 -6.17
N ARG A 42 -2.49 15.73 -5.41
CA ARG A 42 -1.08 16.14 -5.59
C ARG A 42 -0.13 14.95 -5.80
N GLY A 43 0.24 14.64 -7.04
CA GLY A 43 1.25 13.61 -7.36
C GLY A 43 0.71 12.19 -7.59
N TRP A 44 -0.61 12.03 -7.77
CA TRP A 44 -1.21 10.79 -8.25
C TRP A 44 -1.34 10.78 -9.78
N HIS A 45 -1.01 9.65 -10.39
CA HIS A 45 -1.07 9.41 -11.82
C HIS A 45 -1.88 8.14 -12.10
N VAL A 46 -2.60 8.14 -13.21
CA VAL A 46 -3.34 6.97 -13.70
C VAL A 46 -2.77 6.54 -15.03
N PHE A 47 -2.45 5.25 -15.13
CA PHE A 47 -2.05 4.61 -16.36
C PHE A 47 -2.99 3.45 -16.68
N GLU A 48 -3.17 3.17 -17.95
CA GLU A 48 -3.67 1.90 -18.45
C GLU A 48 -2.48 1.07 -18.93
N TRP A 49 -2.44 -0.20 -18.55
CA TRP A 49 -1.45 -1.16 -19.00
C TRP A 49 -2.15 -2.29 -19.75
N THR A 50 -1.81 -2.46 -21.03
CA THR A 50 -2.34 -3.53 -21.87
C THR A 50 -1.35 -4.69 -21.95
N THR A 51 -1.83 -5.91 -21.78
CA THR A 51 -1.01 -7.12 -21.67
C THR A 51 -1.81 -8.37 -22.06
N ASP A 52 -1.12 -9.44 -22.42
CA ASP A 52 -1.66 -10.79 -22.65
C ASP A 52 -1.87 -11.59 -21.34
N PHE A 53 -1.44 -11.04 -20.20
CA PHE A 53 -1.66 -11.67 -18.89
C PHE A 53 -3.12 -11.52 -18.44
N ASP A 54 -3.76 -12.64 -18.07
CA ASP A 54 -5.10 -12.66 -17.47
C ASP A 54 -5.02 -12.76 -15.94
N ALA A 55 -5.44 -11.69 -15.26
CA ALA A 55 -5.59 -11.63 -13.81
C ALA A 55 -6.95 -12.15 -13.31
N GLY A 56 -7.81 -12.70 -14.18
CA GLY A 56 -9.14 -13.21 -13.84
C GLY A 56 -10.17 -12.11 -13.56
N VAL A 57 -9.99 -10.91 -14.14
CA VAL A 57 -10.91 -9.78 -13.99
C VAL A 57 -11.48 -9.34 -15.34
N GLU A 58 -12.75 -8.91 -15.35
CA GLU A 58 -13.49 -8.49 -16.55
C GLU A 58 -12.92 -7.19 -17.17
N THR A 59 -11.80 -7.33 -17.87
CA THR A 59 -11.06 -6.25 -18.55
C THR A 59 -10.60 -6.67 -19.95
N ARG A 60 -11.12 -7.82 -20.41
CA ARG A 60 -10.77 -8.47 -21.67
C ARG A 60 -11.19 -7.62 -22.85
N ARG A 61 -10.30 -7.52 -23.83
CA ARG A 61 -10.52 -6.97 -25.16
C ARG A 61 -10.04 -7.98 -26.18
N ALA A 62 -10.96 -8.48 -27.01
CA ALA A 62 -10.61 -9.30 -28.16
C ALA A 62 -10.15 -8.38 -29.30
N THR A 63 -9.03 -8.72 -29.92
CA THR A 63 -8.49 -8.05 -31.11
C THR A 63 -8.22 -9.09 -32.20
N GLU A 64 -7.95 -8.65 -33.43
CA GLU A 64 -7.57 -9.56 -34.53
C GLU A 64 -6.27 -10.33 -34.22
N ASP A 65 -5.38 -9.74 -33.43
CA ASP A 65 -4.08 -10.32 -33.03
C ASP A 65 -4.14 -11.23 -31.79
N GLY A 66 -5.34 -11.42 -31.22
CA GLY A 66 -5.56 -12.24 -30.03
C GLY A 66 -6.24 -11.50 -28.89
N GLU A 67 -6.18 -12.09 -27.70
CA GLU A 67 -6.84 -11.58 -26.51
C GLU A 67 -5.88 -10.77 -25.65
N TYR A 68 -6.27 -9.54 -25.34
CA TYR A 68 -5.53 -8.65 -24.46
C TYR A 68 -6.40 -8.17 -23.31
N PHE A 69 -5.77 -7.86 -22.20
CA PHE A 69 -6.38 -7.35 -20.99
C PHE A 69 -5.82 -5.97 -20.70
N THR A 70 -6.67 -5.06 -20.22
CA THR A 70 -6.26 -3.70 -19.89
C THR A 70 -6.50 -3.42 -18.41
N TYR A 71 -5.42 -3.11 -17.69
CA TYR A 71 -5.44 -2.87 -16.25
C TYR A 71 -5.16 -1.41 -15.91
N TRP A 72 -5.85 -0.88 -14.90
CA TRP A 72 -5.57 0.44 -14.36
C TRP A 72 -4.48 0.37 -13.31
N LEU A 73 -3.50 1.26 -13.43
CA LEU A 73 -2.42 1.45 -12.48
C LEU A 73 -2.55 2.83 -11.85
N LEU A 74 -2.70 2.86 -10.54
CA LEU A 74 -2.57 4.07 -9.74
C LEU A 74 -1.13 4.18 -9.28
N VAL A 75 -0.54 5.34 -9.52
CA VAL A 75 0.83 5.64 -9.12
C VAL A 75 0.85 6.89 -8.29
N ARG A 76 1.43 6.81 -7.09
CA ARG A 76 1.70 7.98 -6.25
C ARG A 76 3.19 8.19 -6.13
N GLU A 77 3.71 9.30 -6.66
CA GLU A 77 5.14 9.61 -6.62
C GLU A 77 5.47 10.63 -5.52
N VAL A 78 6.47 10.35 -4.69
CA VAL A 78 7.05 11.29 -3.72
C VAL A 78 8.58 11.18 -3.79
N GLU A 79 9.24 12.24 -4.27
CA GLU A 79 10.70 12.29 -4.44
C GLU A 79 11.19 11.14 -5.35
N ASP A 80 12.01 10.22 -4.83
CA ASP A 80 12.55 9.04 -5.53
C ASP A 80 11.70 7.78 -5.32
N ARG A 81 10.63 7.86 -4.52
CA ARG A 81 9.78 6.74 -4.12
C ARG A 81 8.42 6.85 -4.77
N PHE A 82 7.78 5.71 -4.96
CA PHE A 82 6.44 5.65 -5.47
C PHE A 82 5.65 4.48 -4.89
N LEU A 83 4.33 4.65 -4.80
CA LEU A 83 3.40 3.54 -4.65
C LEU A 83 2.88 3.19 -6.04
N LEU A 84 2.96 1.91 -6.41
CA LEU A 84 2.29 1.35 -7.58
C LEU A 84 1.16 0.46 -7.09
N ALA A 85 -0.07 0.70 -7.55
CA ALA A 85 -1.25 -0.05 -7.14
C ALA A 85 -2.17 -0.37 -8.32
N SER A 86 -2.86 -1.51 -8.23
CA SER A 86 -3.94 -1.90 -9.15
C SER A 86 -5.04 -2.61 -8.37
N THR A 87 -6.09 -3.08 -9.03
CA THR A 87 -7.22 -3.76 -8.37
C THR A 87 -6.82 -5.12 -7.77
N HIS A 88 -5.71 -5.71 -8.24
CA HIS A 88 -5.15 -6.95 -7.70
C HIS A 88 -3.63 -6.88 -7.55
N ALA A 89 -3.09 -7.57 -6.55
CA ALA A 89 -1.65 -7.65 -6.28
C ALA A 89 -0.88 -8.31 -7.43
N ASP A 90 -1.46 -9.33 -8.06
CA ASP A 90 -0.84 -10.06 -9.17
C ASP A 90 -0.59 -9.16 -10.38
N ILE A 91 -1.49 -8.21 -10.65
CA ILE A 91 -1.32 -7.22 -11.72
C ILE A 91 -0.07 -6.36 -11.45
N VAL A 92 0.11 -5.90 -10.21
CA VAL A 92 1.29 -5.10 -9.81
C VAL A 92 2.57 -5.92 -9.97
N GLN A 93 2.57 -7.17 -9.53
CA GLN A 93 3.72 -8.06 -9.66
C GLN A 93 4.06 -8.35 -11.12
N GLN A 94 3.06 -8.69 -11.93
CA GLN A 94 3.25 -8.97 -13.35
C GLN A 94 3.66 -7.73 -14.13
N PHE A 95 3.16 -6.55 -13.77
CA PHE A 95 3.62 -5.28 -14.34
C PHE A 95 5.13 -5.10 -14.12
N ILE A 96 5.60 -5.30 -12.89
CA ILE A 96 7.02 -5.18 -12.54
C ILE A 96 7.87 -6.20 -13.31
N ILE A 97 7.41 -7.44 -13.43
CA ILE A 97 8.14 -8.53 -14.09
C ILE A 97 8.20 -8.31 -15.61
N ARG A 98 7.04 -8.12 -16.26
CA ARG A 98 6.94 -8.01 -17.72
C ARG A 98 7.62 -6.77 -18.27
N ASN A 99 7.62 -5.68 -17.50
CA ASN A 99 8.35 -4.45 -17.86
C ASN A 99 9.82 -4.44 -17.38
N ARG A 100 10.35 -5.61 -16.94
CA ARG A 100 11.76 -5.79 -16.51
C ARG A 100 12.19 -4.85 -15.39
N LEU A 101 11.25 -4.39 -14.57
CA LEU A 101 11.51 -3.45 -13.48
C LEU A 101 12.03 -4.14 -12.21
N ALA A 102 11.91 -5.47 -12.09
CA ALA A 102 12.25 -6.22 -10.88
C ALA A 102 13.66 -5.96 -10.32
N LYS A 103 14.65 -5.74 -11.20
CA LYS A 103 16.02 -5.38 -10.80
C LYS A 103 16.23 -3.87 -10.62
N ALA A 104 15.38 -3.05 -11.23
CA ALA A 104 15.45 -1.60 -11.21
C ALA A 104 14.75 -0.99 -9.99
N VAL A 105 13.84 -1.74 -9.35
CA VAL A 105 13.11 -1.29 -8.16
C VAL A 105 13.68 -1.88 -6.87
N GLU A 106 13.46 -1.15 -5.79
CA GLU A 106 13.74 -1.57 -4.42
C GLU A 106 12.45 -1.46 -3.60
N LYS A 107 12.28 -2.36 -2.62
CA LYS A 107 11.17 -2.38 -1.66
C LYS A 107 11.66 -1.95 -0.28
N PRO A 108 10.87 -1.18 0.49
CA PRO A 108 11.23 -0.84 1.85
C PRO A 108 10.96 -2.01 2.81
N LEU A 109 11.53 -1.92 4.00
CA LEU A 109 11.04 -2.62 5.20
C LEU A 109 10.20 -1.64 6.01
N VAL A 110 9.03 -2.07 6.44
CA VAL A 110 8.13 -1.27 7.29
C VAL A 110 8.11 -1.85 8.70
N ASP A 111 8.43 -1.04 9.70
CA ASP A 111 8.35 -1.43 11.11
C ASP A 111 6.91 -1.39 11.61
N VAL A 112 6.15 -2.42 11.22
CA VAL A 112 4.73 -2.56 11.61
C VAL A 112 4.58 -2.74 13.12
N ALA A 113 5.53 -3.40 13.78
CA ALA A 113 5.48 -3.61 15.23
C ALA A 113 5.59 -2.28 15.99
N ALA A 114 6.54 -1.42 15.62
CA ALA A 114 6.65 -0.08 16.21
C ALA A 114 5.43 0.79 15.89
N LEU A 115 4.94 0.75 14.65
CA LEU A 115 3.72 1.47 14.25
C LEU A 115 2.50 1.05 15.09
N VAL A 116 2.30 -0.26 15.27
CA VAL A 116 1.21 -0.81 16.11
C VAL A 116 1.38 -0.37 17.56
N LYS A 117 2.59 -0.52 18.11
CA LYS A 117 2.87 -0.13 19.51
C LYS A 117 2.60 1.35 19.76
N GLN A 118 3.08 2.24 18.89
CA GLN A 118 2.82 3.67 19.00
C GLN A 118 1.33 4.00 18.87
N THR A 119 0.59 3.29 18.00
CA THR A 119 -0.84 3.54 17.80
C THR A 119 -1.67 3.11 19.01
N ILE A 120 -1.27 2.04 19.72
CA ILE A 120 -1.99 1.53 20.91
C ILE A 120 -1.55 2.23 22.20
N PHE A 121 -0.27 2.55 22.32
CA PHE A 121 0.38 3.14 23.49
C PHE A 121 1.12 4.42 23.07
N PRO A 122 0.39 5.51 22.77
CA PRO A 122 1.03 6.81 22.56
C PRO A 122 1.77 7.23 23.84
N ALA A 123 2.82 8.05 23.71
CA ALA A 123 3.71 8.38 24.82
C ALA A 123 2.96 9.11 25.97
N ASP A 124 3.44 8.96 27.21
CA ASP A 124 2.85 9.60 28.39
C ASP A 124 2.76 11.13 28.22
N GLY A 125 1.55 11.68 28.31
CA GLY A 125 1.22 13.07 27.99
C GLY A 125 0.41 13.25 26.70
N GLU A 126 0.37 12.23 25.84
CA GLU A 126 -0.46 12.13 24.63
C GLU A 126 -1.70 11.24 24.85
N VAL A 127 -2.28 11.31 26.05
CA VAL A 127 -3.46 10.50 26.46
C VAL A 127 -4.73 10.91 25.71
N ASP A 128 -4.71 12.07 25.04
CA ASP A 128 -5.72 12.39 24.05
C ASP A 128 -5.33 11.74 22.71
N ASN A 129 -6.26 11.01 22.10
CA ASN A 129 -6.25 10.58 20.69
C ASN A 129 -6.12 11.74 19.67
N SER A 130 -5.65 12.92 20.10
CA SER A 130 -5.38 14.11 19.32
C SER A 130 -4.04 14.05 18.57
N ALA A 131 -3.06 13.26 19.04
CA ALA A 131 -1.72 13.15 18.42
C ALA A 131 -1.66 12.11 17.28
N THR A 132 -2.35 10.97 17.43
CA THR A 132 -2.47 9.93 16.39
C THR A 132 -3.84 10.02 15.72
N PRO A 133 -3.96 10.52 14.47
CA PRO A 133 -5.25 10.63 13.79
C PRO A 133 -5.85 9.28 13.36
N TYR A 134 -5.23 8.17 13.75
CA TYR A 134 -5.56 6.83 13.33
C TYR A 134 -5.70 5.88 14.53
N ARG A 135 -6.67 4.98 14.42
CA ARG A 135 -6.84 3.80 15.27
C ARG A 135 -6.61 2.53 14.46
N LEU A 136 -6.46 1.40 15.15
CA LEU A 136 -6.24 0.10 14.52
C LEU A 136 -7.56 -0.57 14.16
N GLY A 137 -7.79 -0.78 12.87
CA GLY A 137 -8.97 -1.51 12.38
C GLY A 137 -8.74 -3.01 12.21
N ALA A 138 -7.52 -3.39 11.83
CA ALA A 138 -7.11 -4.78 11.72
C ALA A 138 -5.63 -4.95 12.09
N LEU A 139 -5.30 -6.10 12.67
CA LEU A 139 -3.94 -6.50 13.01
C LEU A 139 -3.71 -7.95 12.58
N TYR A 140 -2.64 -8.19 11.83
CA TYR A 140 -2.17 -9.51 11.46
C TYR A 140 -0.79 -9.71 12.06
N ALA A 141 -0.64 -10.74 12.87
CA ALA A 141 0.59 -11.01 13.61
C ALA A 141 0.91 -12.49 13.63
N ALA A 142 2.20 -12.80 13.64
CA ALA A 142 2.66 -14.12 14.05
C ALA A 142 2.55 -14.20 15.59
N VAL A 143 2.31 -15.40 16.11
CA VAL A 143 2.22 -15.62 17.55
C VAL A 143 3.48 -16.34 18.00
N ASP A 144 4.24 -15.70 18.88
CA ASP A 144 5.45 -16.29 19.45
C ASP A 144 5.09 -17.23 20.61
N GLY A 145 5.88 -18.30 20.79
CA GLY A 145 5.78 -19.18 21.96
C GLY A 145 4.80 -20.37 21.86
N PHE A 146 3.89 -20.41 20.88
CA PHE A 146 2.91 -21.52 20.74
C PHE A 146 3.27 -22.55 19.64
N GLY A 147 4.47 -22.45 19.06
CA GLY A 147 5.01 -23.42 18.11
C GLY A 147 4.13 -23.64 16.87
N ARG A 148 3.80 -24.89 16.56
CA ARG A 148 2.94 -25.23 15.40
C ARG A 148 1.45 -25.08 15.67
N SER A 149 1.04 -24.98 16.94
CA SER A 149 -0.37 -25.00 17.34
C SER A 149 -1.09 -23.71 16.96
N VAL A 150 -0.40 -22.57 17.08
CA VAL A 150 -0.88 -21.28 16.60
C VAL A 150 0.29 -20.56 15.96
N ARG A 151 0.21 -20.31 14.65
CA ARG A 151 1.26 -19.61 13.90
C ARG A 151 0.94 -18.14 13.70
N THR A 152 -0.32 -17.82 13.46
CA THR A 152 -0.77 -16.47 13.09
C THR A 152 -2.14 -16.18 13.68
N VAL A 153 -2.35 -14.93 14.05
CA VAL A 153 -3.65 -14.39 14.47
C VAL A 153 -4.03 -13.23 13.57
N SER A 154 -5.34 -13.06 13.35
CA SER A 154 -5.91 -11.89 12.69
C SER A 154 -7.00 -11.32 13.59
N LEU A 155 -6.84 -10.07 13.98
CA LEU A 155 -7.76 -9.35 14.87
C LEU A 155 -8.42 -8.23 14.06
N PHE A 156 -9.73 -8.06 14.24
CA PHE A 156 -10.54 -7.05 13.55
C PHE A 156 -11.41 -6.33 14.56
N GLY A 157 -11.58 -5.02 14.38
CA GLY A 157 -12.45 -4.21 15.23
C GLY A 157 -12.48 -2.76 14.77
N ASP A 158 -13.29 -1.94 15.43
CA ASP A 158 -13.32 -0.50 15.15
C ASP A 158 -12.18 0.24 15.85
N ASP A 159 -11.78 -0.24 17.03
CA ASP A 159 -10.62 0.22 17.78
C ASP A 159 -9.94 -0.95 18.52
N LEU A 160 -8.96 -1.58 17.89
CA LEU A 160 -8.20 -2.64 18.54
C LEU A 160 -7.31 -2.13 19.67
N GLY A 161 -6.91 -0.86 19.66
CA GLY A 161 -6.03 -0.30 20.70
C GLY A 161 -6.74 -0.08 22.03
N GLY A 162 -8.04 0.20 21.99
CA GLY A 162 -8.90 0.30 23.18
C GLY A 162 -9.25 -1.05 23.81
N ALA A 163 -9.09 -2.17 23.10
CA ALA A 163 -9.41 -3.49 23.63
C ALA A 163 -8.33 -4.00 24.59
N THR A 164 -8.67 -4.14 25.88
CA THR A 164 -7.75 -4.65 26.93
C THR A 164 -7.08 -5.96 26.53
N MET A 165 -7.83 -6.88 25.91
CA MET A 165 -7.30 -8.16 25.43
C MET A 165 -6.14 -7.97 24.44
N VAL A 166 -6.28 -7.06 23.47
CA VAL A 166 -5.24 -6.80 22.45
C VAL A 166 -3.99 -6.22 23.12
N ARG A 167 -4.18 -5.27 24.04
CA ARG A 167 -3.10 -4.65 24.80
C ARG A 167 -2.29 -5.67 25.58
N THR A 168 -2.94 -6.62 26.25
CA THR A 168 -2.27 -7.69 27.00
C THR A 168 -1.57 -8.69 26.08
N MET A 169 -2.16 -9.03 24.93
CA MET A 169 -1.58 -10.02 24.03
C MET A 169 -0.39 -9.50 23.23
N LEU A 170 -0.23 -8.18 23.06
CA LEU A 170 0.71 -7.58 22.12
C LEU A 170 2.17 -8.01 22.35
N GLU A 171 2.55 -8.31 23.59
CA GLU A 171 3.90 -8.78 23.94
C GLU A 171 4.25 -10.17 23.34
N TYR A 172 3.23 -10.96 22.98
CA TYR A 172 3.38 -12.29 22.37
C TYR A 172 3.15 -12.27 20.85
N LEU A 173 2.89 -11.09 20.29
CA LEU A 173 2.58 -10.92 18.89
C LEU A 173 3.75 -10.28 18.17
N ASN A 174 4.03 -10.75 16.96
CA ASN A 174 4.92 -10.12 16.02
C ASN A 174 4.10 -9.60 14.82
N PRO A 175 3.63 -8.34 14.87
CA PRO A 175 2.84 -7.73 13.81
C PRO A 175 3.57 -7.68 12.48
N PHE A 176 2.93 -8.20 11.42
CA PHE A 176 3.47 -8.12 10.06
C PHE A 176 2.59 -7.34 9.10
N ARG A 177 1.33 -7.06 9.47
CA ARG A 177 0.43 -6.19 8.71
C ARG A 177 -0.59 -5.52 9.64
N VAL A 178 -0.92 -4.28 9.34
CA VAL A 178 -1.86 -3.46 10.12
C VAL A 178 -2.77 -2.66 9.19
N THR A 179 -4.01 -2.45 9.60
CA THR A 179 -4.96 -1.53 8.93
C THR A 179 -5.23 -0.33 9.82
N LEU A 180 -4.96 0.86 9.27
CA LEU A 180 -5.22 2.15 9.89
C LEU A 180 -6.63 2.63 9.53
N ARG A 181 -7.39 3.02 10.55
CA ARG A 181 -8.71 3.64 10.44
C ARG A 181 -8.63 5.08 10.91
N ASP A 182 -9.14 6.01 10.12
CA ASP A 182 -9.24 7.43 10.50
C ASP A 182 -10.24 7.60 11.63
N ILE A 183 -9.84 8.26 12.72
CA ILE A 183 -10.69 8.47 13.90
C ILE A 183 -11.85 9.42 13.60
N ARG A 184 -11.64 10.45 12.78
CA ARG A 184 -12.64 11.48 12.48
C ARG A 184 -13.72 10.97 11.54
N ASN A 185 -13.30 10.22 10.53
CA ASN A 185 -14.18 9.76 9.45
C ASN A 185 -14.74 8.36 9.70
N ASP A 186 -14.23 7.66 10.71
CA ASP A 186 -14.53 6.25 11.01
C ASP A 186 -14.46 5.34 9.78
N GLN A 187 -13.35 5.43 9.04
CA GLN A 187 -13.15 4.65 7.83
C GLN A 187 -11.75 4.07 7.80
N GLU A 188 -11.65 2.81 7.38
CA GLU A 188 -10.38 2.21 7.01
C GLU A 188 -9.77 2.99 5.85
N VAL A 189 -8.53 3.41 6.02
CA VAL A 189 -7.80 4.24 5.05
C VAL A 189 -6.78 3.41 4.31
N LEU A 190 -6.00 2.63 5.05
CA LEU A 190 -4.82 1.97 4.52
C LEU A 190 -4.45 0.73 5.35
N SER A 191 -4.27 -0.40 4.69
CA SER A 191 -3.54 -1.55 5.21
C SER A 191 -2.11 -1.53 4.70
N ILE A 192 -1.12 -1.79 5.55
CA ILE A 192 0.30 -1.86 5.18
C ILE A 192 0.99 -3.06 5.83
N SER A 193 1.85 -3.76 5.09
CA SER A 193 2.67 -4.86 5.57
C SER A 193 4.13 -4.48 5.77
N THR A 194 4.88 -5.33 6.48
CA THR A 194 6.33 -5.20 6.69
C THR A 194 7.13 -5.16 5.39
N GLN A 195 6.58 -5.67 4.28
CA GLN A 195 7.21 -5.67 2.96
C GLN A 195 6.80 -4.48 2.08
N GLY A 196 6.11 -3.48 2.66
CA GLY A 196 5.62 -2.32 1.95
C GLY A 196 4.47 -2.61 0.99
N GLU A 197 3.81 -3.76 1.13
CA GLU A 197 2.56 -4.03 0.41
C GLU A 197 1.44 -3.24 1.07
N MET A 198 0.54 -2.70 0.26
CA MET A 198 -0.50 -1.80 0.71
C MET A 198 -1.84 -2.21 0.14
N ASN A 199 -2.92 -2.03 0.90
CA ASN A 199 -4.28 -2.12 0.39
C ASN A 199 -5.10 -0.90 0.82
N PHE A 200 -5.91 -0.35 -0.07
CA PHE A 200 -6.83 0.75 0.22
C PHE A 200 -8.02 0.72 -0.73
N TYR A 201 -9.15 1.27 -0.31
CA TYR A 201 -10.34 1.36 -1.17
C TYR A 201 -10.38 2.72 -1.88
N TYR A 202 -10.27 2.71 -3.21
CA TYR A 202 -10.33 3.91 -4.03
C TYR A 202 -11.78 4.31 -4.33
N ARG A 203 -12.19 5.50 -3.87
CA ARG A 203 -13.51 6.12 -4.10
C ARG A 203 -13.44 7.37 -4.98
N GLY A 204 -12.24 7.85 -5.28
CA GLY A 204 -11.96 9.11 -5.97
C GLY A 204 -10.84 9.90 -5.30
N ALA A 205 -10.73 11.19 -5.62
CA ALA A 205 -9.65 12.05 -5.12
C ALA A 205 -9.59 12.13 -3.58
N GLY A 206 -10.75 12.17 -2.91
CA GLY A 206 -10.81 12.24 -1.43
C GLY A 206 -10.19 11.02 -0.73
N SER A 207 -10.40 9.81 -1.25
CA SER A 207 -9.75 8.62 -0.67
C SER A 207 -8.23 8.62 -0.89
N LEU A 208 -7.75 9.17 -2.01
CA LEU A 208 -6.31 9.29 -2.27
C LEU A 208 -5.64 10.29 -1.32
N ASP A 209 -6.33 11.39 -1.00
CA ASP A 209 -5.87 12.34 0.02
C ASP A 209 -5.79 11.70 1.42
N SER A 210 -6.77 10.86 1.79
CA SER A 210 -6.69 10.08 3.04
C SER A 210 -5.50 9.13 3.06
N VAL A 211 -5.23 8.42 1.96
CA VAL A 211 -4.05 7.55 1.82
C VAL A 211 -2.75 8.35 1.94
N ASP A 212 -2.66 9.52 1.29
CA ASP A 212 -1.49 10.40 1.41
C ASP A 212 -1.25 10.86 2.85
N LYS A 213 -2.31 11.21 3.59
CA LYS A 213 -2.21 11.59 5.01
C LYS A 213 -1.73 10.41 5.87
N ALA A 214 -2.22 9.20 5.60
CA ALA A 214 -1.81 8.00 6.33
C ALA A 214 -0.33 7.67 6.07
N LEU A 215 0.09 7.70 4.80
CA LEU A 215 1.50 7.54 4.42
C LEU A 215 2.39 8.62 5.03
N ALA A 216 1.93 9.88 5.06
CA ALA A 216 2.68 10.97 5.68
C ALA A 216 2.84 10.76 7.18
N HIS A 217 1.83 10.25 7.88
CA HIS A 217 1.91 9.88 9.29
C HIS A 217 2.93 8.76 9.51
N ILE A 218 2.85 7.67 8.74
CA ILE A 218 3.80 6.54 8.83
C ILE A 218 5.25 7.04 8.58
N ARG A 219 5.44 7.92 7.59
CA ARG A 219 6.74 8.51 7.28
C ARG A 219 7.28 9.39 8.41
N ARG A 220 6.44 10.24 9.02
CA ARG A 220 6.85 11.11 10.15
C ARG A 220 7.30 10.31 11.37
N GLY A 221 6.67 9.16 11.61
CA GLY A 221 7.09 8.22 12.65
C GLY A 221 8.34 7.40 12.31
N ASN A 222 8.95 7.61 11.13
CA ASN A 222 10.16 6.92 10.68
C ASN A 222 10.02 5.38 10.61
N TYR A 223 8.82 4.87 10.34
CA TYR A 223 8.57 3.41 10.26
C TYR A 223 8.91 2.79 8.90
N ILE A 224 9.41 3.57 7.93
CA ILE A 224 9.72 3.07 6.58
C ILE A 224 11.23 3.15 6.36
N HIS A 225 11.86 1.99 6.26
CA HIS A 225 13.30 1.84 6.09
C HIS A 225 13.63 1.38 4.67
N TRP A 226 14.35 2.23 3.94
CA TRP A 226 14.89 1.88 2.63
C TRP A 226 16.32 1.36 2.83
N ARG A 227 16.75 0.37 2.04
CA ARG A 227 18.15 -0.06 2.09
C ARG A 227 19.01 1.14 1.69
N LEU A 228 20.07 1.41 2.44
CA LEU A 228 20.99 2.49 2.09
C LEU A 228 21.60 2.19 0.72
N LYS A 229 21.73 3.20 -0.15
CA LYS A 229 22.50 3.06 -1.38
C LYS A 229 23.92 2.69 -0.98
N HIS A 230 24.37 1.48 -1.31
CA HIS A 230 25.81 1.24 -1.36
C HIS A 230 26.31 2.02 -2.56
N ASN A 231 26.96 3.15 -2.29
CA ASN A 231 27.80 3.82 -3.26
C ASN A 231 29.00 2.87 -3.49
N GLY A 232 28.93 2.09 -4.56
CA GLY A 232 30.06 1.35 -5.10
C GLY A 232 30.81 2.21 -6.10
#